data_AF-A0A6M1XNF6-F1
#
_entry.id   AF-A0A6M1XNF6-F1
#
_cell.length_a   1.000
_cell.length_b   1.000
_cell.length_c   1.000
_cell.angle_alpha   90.00
_cell.angle_beta   90.00
_cell.angle_gamma   90.00
#
_symmetry.space_group_name_H-M   'P 1'
#
loop_
_entity.id
_entity.type
_entity.pdbx_description
1 polymer ?
#
loop_
_entity_poly.entity_id
_entity_poly.type
_entity_poly.pdbx_seq_one_letter_code
_entity_poly.pdbx_strand_id
1 'polypeptide(L)' 'MLIKDIFAKPIDRNIQGVIKVGQAKDENVQQELEEYVVTKELQKHFKTIFDAYQRSINTPTDKMGVWIQGFFGS' A
#
# COMPACT_ATOMS: atom_id res chain seq x y z
N MET A 1 -23.74 7.16 23.41
CA MET A 1 -22.82 7.37 22.28
C MET A 1 -21.48 7.77 22.85
N LEU A 2 -20.46 6.96 22.65
CA LEU A 2 -19.08 7.25 23.06
C LEU A 2 -18.30 7.75 21.84
N ILE A 3 -17.29 8.59 22.05
CA ILE A 3 -16.45 9.14 20.95
C ILE A 3 -15.83 8.00 20.11
N LYS A 4 -15.46 6.89 20.75
CA LYS A 4 -14.91 5.71 20.09
C LYS A 4 -15.86 5.09 19.05
N ASP A 5 -17.17 5.28 19.20
CA ASP A 5 -18.19 4.69 18.32
C ASP A 5 -18.32 5.46 16.99
N ILE A 6 -17.64 6.61 16.85
CA ILE A 6 -17.62 7.43 15.62
C ILE A 6 -16.62 6.89 14.60
N PHE A 7 -15.60 6.17 15.06
CA PHE A 7 -14.50 5.71 14.20
C PHE A 7 -14.88 4.44 13.45
N ALA A 8 -14.49 4.36 12.18
CA ALA A 8 -14.71 3.18 11.34
C ALA A 8 -13.92 1.94 11.81
N LYS A 9 -12.85 2.15 12.59
CA LYS A 9 -11.99 1.09 13.13
C LYS A 9 -11.74 1.32 14.63
N PRO A 10 -11.46 0.25 15.41
CA PRO A 10 -11.10 0.37 16.82
C PRO A 10 -9.88 1.28 17.01
N ILE A 11 -9.96 2.23 17.94
CA ILE A 11 -8.90 3.22 18.19
C ILE A 11 -7.73 2.65 19.01
N ASP A 12 -7.93 1.50 19.65
CA ASP A 12 -7.00 0.78 20.53
C ASP A 12 -6.25 -0.35 19.81
N ARG A 13 -6.47 -0.52 18.50
CA ARG A 13 -5.77 -1.52 17.69
C ARG A 13 -4.26 -1.22 17.64
N ASN A 14 -3.46 -2.27 17.74
CA ASN A 14 -2.00 -2.15 17.63
C ASN A 14 -1.61 -1.94 16.16
N ILE A 15 -0.86 -0.89 15.84
CA ILE A 15 -0.39 -0.59 14.48
C ILE A 15 1.14 -0.57 14.50
N GLN A 16 1.78 -1.31 13.59
CA GLN A 16 3.23 -1.25 13.45
C GLN A 16 3.61 0.06 12.77
N GLY A 17 4.28 0.95 13.51
CA GLY A 17 4.76 2.22 12.95
C GLY A 17 5.96 2.09 12.00
N VAL A 18 6.67 0.95 12.03
CA VAL A 18 7.86 0.70 11.21
C VAL A 18 7.85 -0.74 10.74
N ILE A 19 7.85 -0.93 9.42
CA ILE A 19 7.99 -2.25 8.80
C ILE A 19 9.47 -2.58 8.68
N LYS A 20 9.87 -3.75 9.17
CA LYS A 20 11.23 -4.27 9.02
C LYS A 20 11.26 -5.41 8.02
N VAL A 21 12.08 -5.26 6.97
CA VAL A 21 12.30 -6.30 5.96
C VAL A 21 12.82 -7.56 6.65
N GLY A 22 12.14 -8.69 6.43
CA GLY A 22 12.49 -10.00 7.01
C GLY A 22 11.73 -10.40 8.29
N GLN A 23 10.85 -9.54 8.83
CA GLN A 23 9.98 -9.85 9.98
C GLN A 23 8.49 -9.97 9.60
N ALA A 24 8.19 -10.00 8.29
CA ALA A 24 6.83 -10.05 7.79
C ALA A 24 6.22 -11.44 8.04
N LYS A 25 5.28 -11.51 8.99
CA LYS A 25 4.30 -12.59 9.07
C LYS A 25 3.13 -12.21 8.16
N ASP A 26 2.45 -13.19 7.57
CA ASP A 26 1.30 -12.94 6.66
C ASP A 26 0.21 -12.07 7.31
N GLU A 27 0.00 -12.21 8.62
CA GLU A 27 -0.91 -11.39 9.43
C GLU A 27 -0.54 -9.89 9.40
N ASN A 28 0.75 -9.55 9.40
CA ASN A 28 1.21 -8.16 9.35
C ASN A 28 0.92 -7.56 7.96
N VAL A 29 1.15 -8.34 6.90
CA VAL A 29 0.93 -7.89 5.52
C VAL A 29 -0.56 -7.59 5.29
N GLN A 30 -1.44 -8.46 5.77
CA GLN A 30 -2.88 -8.23 5.68
C GLN A 30 -3.28 -6.94 6.42
N GLN A 31 -2.82 -6.78 7.65
CA GLN A 31 -3.14 -5.59 8.44
C GLN A 31 -2.65 -4.31 7.75
N GLU A 32 -1.43 -4.32 7.20
CA GLU A 32 -0.87 -3.18 6.46
C GLU A 32 -1.73 -2.80 5.26
N LEU A 33 -2.19 -3.78 4.47
CA LEU A 33 -3.06 -3.55 3.33
C LEU A 33 -4.42 -2.99 3.76
N GLU A 34 -4.98 -3.46 4.88
CA GLU A 34 -6.25 -2.96 5.42
C GLU A 34 -6.12 -1.54 5.97
N GLU A 35 -4.96 -1.15 6.51
CA GLU A 35 -4.68 0.22 6.97
C GLU A 35 -4.26 1.17 5.85
N TYR A 36 -3.89 0.66 4.66
CA TYR A 36 -3.44 1.49 3.56
C TYR A 36 -4.59 2.29 2.93
N VAL A 37 -4.51 3.62 3.02
CA VAL A 37 -5.53 4.51 2.44
C VAL A 37 -5.11 4.95 1.05
N VAL A 38 -5.84 4.47 0.04
CA VAL A 38 -5.60 4.85 -1.35
C VAL A 38 -6.15 6.25 -1.62
N THR A 39 -5.25 7.21 -1.87
CA THR A 39 -5.61 8.55 -2.32
C THR A 39 -5.86 8.58 -3.84
N LYS A 40 -6.50 9.65 -4.33
CA LYS A 40 -6.70 9.86 -5.77
C LYS A 40 -5.39 9.91 -6.57
N GLU A 41 -4.32 10.41 -5.96
CA GLU A 41 -3.00 10.47 -6.58
C GLU A 41 -2.38 9.07 -6.68
N LEU A 42 -2.37 8.32 -5.58
CA LEU A 42 -1.89 6.93 -5.57
C LEU A 42 -2.62 6.07 -6.59
N GLN A 43 -3.94 6.24 -6.72
CA GLN A 43 -4.72 5.53 -7.72
C GLN A 43 -4.24 5.79 -9.17
N LYS A 44 -3.84 7.02 -9.50
CA LYS A 44 -3.28 7.35 -10.83
C LYS A 44 -1.93 6.66 -11.06
N HIS A 45 -1.08 6.63 -10.04
CA HIS A 45 0.21 5.96 -10.11
C HIS A 45 0.05 4.45 -10.28
N PHE A 46 -0.82 3.81 -9.49
CA PHE A 46 -1.13 2.39 -9.64
C PHE A 46 -1.67 2.08 -11.04
N LYS A 47 -2.60 2.89 -11.55
CA LYS A 47 -3.11 2.72 -12.91
C LYS A 47 -1.98 2.74 -13.94
N THR A 48 -1.06 3.70 -13.85
CA THR A 48 0.09 3.81 -14.76
C THR A 48 0.97 2.56 -14.72
N ILE A 49 1.22 2.03 -13.52
CA ILE A 49 1.99 0.81 -13.32
C ILE A 49 1.28 -0.39 -13.94
N PHE A 50 -0.01 -0.59 -13.64
CA PHE A 50 -0.78 -1.72 -14.16
C PHE A 50 -0.95 -1.64 -15.69
N ASP A 51 -1.14 -0.46 -16.26
CA ASP A 51 -1.22 -0.25 -17.71
C ASP A 51 0.12 -0.58 -18.41
N ALA A 52 1.26 -0.28 -17.77
CA ALA A 52 2.57 -0.67 -18.26
C ALA A 52 2.79 -2.19 -18.15
N TYR A 53 2.41 -2.78 -17.01
CA TYR A 53 2.51 -4.22 -16.76
C TYR A 53 1.64 -5.03 -17.72
N GLN A 54 0.39 -4.64 -17.94
CA GLN A 54 -0.50 -5.34 -18.88
C GLN A 54 0.04 -5.34 -20.30
N ARG A 55 0.68 -4.25 -20.74
CA ARG A 55 1.31 -4.18 -22.06
C ARG A 55 2.51 -5.12 -22.21
N SER A 56 3.28 -5.33 -21.14
CA SER A 56 4.46 -6.20 -21.20
C SER A 56 4.12 -7.69 -21.31
N ILE A 57 2.92 -8.10 -20.87
CA ILE A 57 2.42 -9.47 -21.05
C ILE A 57 2.35 -9.85 -22.53
N ASN A 58 1.87 -8.94 -23.38
CA ASN A 58 1.68 -9.20 -24.81
C ASN A 58 2.89 -8.77 -25.66
N THR A 59 3.75 -7.90 -25.14
CA THR A 59 4.92 -7.37 -25.84
C THR A 59 6.10 -7.33 -24.89
N PRO A 60 7.00 -8.34 -24.95
CA PRO A 60 8.18 -8.41 -24.10
C PRO A 60 8.99 -7.11 -24.16
N THR A 61 9.33 -6.56 -23.01
CA THR A 61 10.09 -5.32 -22.91
C THR A 61 10.89 -5.28 -21.61
N ASP A 62 12.10 -4.72 -21.70
CA ASP A 62 12.97 -4.51 -20.53
C ASP A 62 12.60 -3.21 -19.78
N LYS A 63 11.62 -2.44 -20.26
CA LYS A 63 11.20 -1.14 -19.71
C LYS A 63 10.19 -1.30 -18.56
N MET A 64 10.49 -2.15 -17.59
CA MET A 64 9.59 -2.51 -16.48
C MET A 64 9.97 -1.90 -15.12
N GLY A 65 11.04 -1.10 -15.06
CA GLY A 65 11.48 -0.48 -13.81
C GLY A 65 10.51 0.61 -13.33
N VAL A 66 10.17 0.57 -12.04
CA VAL A 66 9.46 1.64 -11.34
C VAL A 66 10.43 2.28 -10.35
N TRP A 67 10.59 3.60 -10.43
CA TRP A 67 11.38 4.36 -9.45
C TRP A 67 10.46 4.90 -8.36
N ILE A 68 10.71 4.49 -7.13
CA ILE A 68 9.97 4.97 -5.96
C ILE A 68 10.90 5.89 -5.19
N GLN A 69 10.46 7.11 -4.94
CA GLN A 69 11.17 8.10 -4.12
C GLN A 69 10.21 8.69 -3.10
N GLY A 70 10.71 8.97 -1.90
CA GLY A 70 9.89 9.50 -0.82
C GLY A 70 10.62 9.39 0.52
N PHE A 71 9.99 9.92 1.56
CA PHE A 71 10.47 9.78 2.93
C PHE A 71 9.88 8.52 3.56
N PHE A 72 10.55 7.97 4.57
CA PHE A 72 10.01 6.82 5.28
C PHE A 72 8.71 7.22 6.01
N GLY A 73 7.60 6.56 5.68
CA GLY A 73 6.27 6.84 6.26
C GLY A 73 5.46 7.95 5.60
N SER A 74 5.86 8.45 4.41
CA SER A 74 5.07 9.37 3.57
C SER A 74 4.11 8.66 2.62
#